data_AF-A0A9D7HN36-F1
#
_entry.id   AF-A0A9D7HN36-F1
#
_cell.length_a   1.000
_cell.length_b   1.000
_cell.length_c   1.000
_cell.angle_alpha   90.00
_cell.angle_beta   90.00
_cell.angle_gamma   90.00
#
_symmetry.space_group_name_H-M   'P 1'
#
loop_
_entity.id
_entity.type
_entity.pdbx_description
1 polymer ?
#
loop_
_entity_poly.entity_id
_entity_poly.type
_entity_poly.pdbx_seq_one_letter_code
_entity_poly.pdbx_strand_id
1 'polypeptide(L)'
;MSDQVAQLLARVRSELQLSVQLTSAGKIELDASGFSLPKWPKKLDPQRCVVIDTTAAADGYAWPTPRFEILIANLDSIGLAVVQVGDPSSEKLQRAQQHFVRLAPPERAAVIQHAQLWIGHDTLWRTVAAAVDKPQVVIALNKIVPVWKNTFVVDSAGHAPESAALGPVSVTSVATAVRDALKQLGVPAQL
;
A
#
# COMPACT_ATOMS: atom_id res chain seq x y z
N MET A 1 4.69 -21.38 -6.31
CA MET A 1 4.22 -20.32 -5.39
C MET A 1 5.21 -20.09 -4.24
N SER A 2 5.76 -21.14 -3.62
CA SER A 2 6.82 -21.05 -2.59
C SER A 2 8.05 -20.23 -3.03
N ASP A 3 8.54 -20.46 -4.25
CA ASP A 3 9.81 -19.88 -4.70
C ASP A 3 9.70 -18.38 -4.98
N GLN A 4 8.54 -17.94 -5.48
CA GLN A 4 8.23 -16.53 -5.70
C GLN A 4 8.13 -15.77 -4.36
N VAL A 5 7.48 -16.37 -3.35
CA VAL A 5 7.42 -15.78 -2.01
C VAL A 5 8.81 -15.73 -1.38
N ALA A 6 9.62 -16.79 -1.50
CA ALA A 6 10.99 -16.81 -0.99
C ALA A 6 11.87 -15.72 -1.62
N GLN A 7 11.79 -15.54 -2.95
CA GLN A 7 12.50 -14.47 -3.66
C GLN A 7 12.03 -13.08 -3.20
N LEU A 8 10.72 -12.89 -3.02
CA LEU A 8 10.16 -11.62 -2.54
C LEU A 8 10.66 -11.27 -1.13
N LEU A 9 10.67 -12.25 -0.22
CA LEU A 9 11.21 -12.06 1.14
C LEU A 9 12.71 -11.78 1.13
N ALA A 10 13.48 -12.45 0.26
CA ALA A 10 14.90 -12.16 0.10
C ALA A 10 15.11 -10.71 -0.35
N ARG A 11 14.32 -10.23 -1.32
CA ARG A 11 14.38 -8.84 -1.79
C ARG A 11 14.01 -7.83 -0.71
N VAL A 12 12.97 -8.09 0.10
CA VAL A 12 12.64 -7.23 1.25
C VAL A 12 13.80 -7.15 2.24
N ARG A 13 14.46 -8.27 2.53
CA ARG A 13 15.64 -8.29 3.42
C ARG A 13 16.83 -7.54 2.83
N SER A 14 17.12 -7.68 1.54
CA SER A 14 18.29 -7.06 0.92
C SER A 14 18.08 -5.59 0.55
N GLU A 15 16.93 -5.25 -0.05
CA GLU A 15 16.64 -3.92 -0.60
C GLU A 15 16.08 -2.98 0.47
N LEU A 16 15.24 -3.48 1.39
CA LEU A 16 14.66 -2.67 2.47
C LEU A 16 15.36 -2.86 3.81
N GLN A 17 16.30 -3.80 3.93
CA GLN A 17 17.00 -4.10 5.19
C GLN A 17 16.03 -4.44 6.34
N LEU A 18 14.91 -5.09 6.01
CA LEU A 18 13.86 -5.47 6.95
C LEU A 18 13.89 -6.98 7.23
N SER A 19 13.80 -7.36 8.50
CA SER A 19 13.77 -8.76 8.92
C SER A 19 12.36 -9.34 8.76
N VAL A 20 12.08 -9.88 7.58
CA VAL A 20 10.82 -10.59 7.29
C VAL A 20 11.02 -12.10 7.24
N GLN A 21 9.99 -12.87 7.57
CA GLN A 21 10.00 -14.34 7.49
C GLN A 21 8.63 -14.92 7.10
N LEU A 22 8.63 -16.15 6.57
CA LEU A 22 7.42 -16.93 6.35
C LEU A 22 7.29 -17.91 7.53
N THR A 23 6.17 -17.87 8.25
CA THR A 23 5.90 -18.80 9.34
C THR A 23 5.52 -20.17 8.80
N SER A 24 5.53 -21.17 9.69
CA SER A 24 5.02 -22.52 9.39
C SER A 24 3.55 -22.54 8.97
N ALA A 25 2.77 -21.52 9.35
CA ALA A 25 1.37 -21.34 8.94
C ALA A 25 1.22 -20.63 7.57
N GLY A 26 2.33 -20.33 6.88
CA GLY A 26 2.31 -19.63 5.59
C GLY A 26 2.01 -18.12 5.70
N LYS A 27 2.09 -17.54 6.91
CA LYS A 27 1.94 -16.10 7.14
C LYS A 27 3.30 -15.42 7.00
N ILE A 28 3.33 -14.23 6.38
CA ILE A 28 4.51 -13.38 6.40
C ILE A 28 4.50 -12.58 7.70
N GLU A 29 5.64 -12.51 8.38
CA GLU A 29 5.83 -11.71 9.58
C GLU A 29 7.05 -10.81 9.43
N LEU A 30 6.95 -9.62 10.02
CA LEU A 30 8.04 -8.66 10.13
C LEU A 30 8.44 -8.56 11.59
N ASP A 31 9.73 -8.73 11.88
CA ASP A 31 10.27 -8.37 13.18
C ASP A 31 10.35 -6.85 13.31
N ALA A 32 9.35 -6.29 13.99
CA ALA A 32 9.20 -4.86 14.25
C ALA A 32 9.69 -4.46 15.66
N SER A 33 10.34 -5.36 16.41
CA SER A 33 10.70 -5.14 17.82
C SER A 33 11.64 -3.94 18.04
N GLY A 34 12.39 -3.54 17.01
CA GLY A 34 13.29 -2.38 17.03
C GLY A 34 12.74 -1.12 16.35
N PHE A 35 11.49 -1.10 15.89
CA PHE A 35 10.98 0.03 15.12
C PHE A 35 10.58 1.19 16.03
N SER A 36 11.25 2.32 15.88
CA SER A 36 10.77 3.59 16.41
C SER A 36 9.72 4.16 15.47
N LEU A 37 8.54 4.46 16.00
CA LEU A 37 7.57 5.29 15.31
C LEU A 37 8.20 6.64 14.94
N PRO A 38 8.11 7.09 13.68
CA PRO A 38 8.53 8.43 13.34
C PRO A 38 7.63 9.44 14.05
N LYS A 39 8.12 10.67 14.18
CA LYS A 39 7.34 11.75 14.76
C LYS A 39 6.16 12.10 13.84
N TRP A 40 4.97 11.66 14.24
CA TRP A 40 3.73 12.05 13.58
C TRP A 40 3.43 13.54 13.84
N PRO A 41 2.91 14.27 12.83
CA PRO A 41 2.36 15.60 13.04
C PRO A 41 1.27 15.58 14.12
N LYS A 42 1.28 16.55 15.06
CA LYS A 42 0.35 16.60 16.21
C LYS A 42 -1.14 16.50 15.86
N LYS A 43 -1.52 16.86 14.63
CA LYS A 43 -2.92 16.86 14.16
C LYS A 43 -3.33 15.58 13.42
N LEU A 44 -2.39 14.66 13.19
CA LEU A 44 -2.66 13.38 12.54
C LEU A 44 -2.79 12.28 13.58
N ASP A 45 -3.95 11.63 13.59
CA ASP A 45 -4.16 10.39 14.33
C ASP A 45 -3.75 9.20 13.44
N PRO A 46 -2.68 8.46 13.77
CA PRO A 46 -2.24 7.32 12.98
C PRO A 46 -3.36 6.28 12.76
N GLN A 47 -4.23 6.10 13.76
CA GLN A 47 -5.34 5.13 13.71
C GLN A 47 -6.47 5.57 12.79
N ARG A 48 -6.42 6.78 12.22
CA ARG A 48 -7.37 7.31 11.22
C ARG A 48 -6.66 7.73 9.93
N CYS A 49 -5.47 7.17 9.69
CA CYS A 49 -4.70 7.43 8.49
C CYS A 49 -4.77 6.24 7.52
N VAL A 50 -4.81 6.54 6.24
CA VAL A 50 -4.56 5.61 5.14
C VAL A 50 -3.19 5.90 4.57
N VAL A 51 -2.43 4.85 4.31
CA VAL A 51 -1.13 4.96 3.64
C VAL A 51 -1.33 4.80 2.13
N ILE A 52 -0.80 5.73 1.35
CA ILE A 52 -0.68 5.59 -0.10
C ILE A 52 0.81 5.45 -0.47
N ASP A 53 1.12 4.40 -1.22
CA ASP A 53 2.39 4.18 -1.89
C ASP A 53 2.21 4.37 -3.39
N THR A 54 2.89 5.36 -3.96
CA THR A 54 2.88 5.64 -5.40
C THR A 54 4.05 5.02 -6.14
N THR A 55 4.92 4.29 -5.45
CA THR A 55 6.05 3.57 -6.05
C THR A 55 5.52 2.55 -7.04
N ALA A 56 6.00 2.60 -8.28
CA ALA A 56 5.71 1.60 -9.30
C ALA A 56 6.98 0.84 -9.68
N ALA A 57 6.85 -0.43 -10.04
CA ALA A 57 7.99 -1.24 -10.49
C ALA A 57 8.63 -0.71 -11.79
N ALA A 58 7.88 0.05 -12.58
CA ALA A 58 8.34 0.80 -13.73
C ALA A 58 7.32 1.91 -14.08
N ASP A 59 7.76 2.99 -14.72
CA ASP A 59 6.95 4.19 -14.98
C ASP A 59 5.67 3.89 -15.79
N GLY A 60 5.74 2.94 -16.73
CA GLY A 60 4.55 2.49 -17.49
C GLY A 60 3.50 1.80 -16.62
N TYR A 61 3.89 1.30 -15.44
CA TYR A 61 3.04 0.59 -14.50
C TYR A 61 2.49 1.50 -13.40
N ALA A 62 2.73 2.82 -13.46
CA ALA A 62 2.22 3.75 -12.47
C ALA A 62 0.73 4.05 -12.70
N TRP A 63 -0.04 4.10 -11.61
CA TRP A 63 -1.40 4.62 -11.66
C TRP A 63 -1.32 6.14 -11.63
N PRO A 64 -2.02 6.88 -12.52
CA PRO A 64 -1.81 8.31 -12.65
C PRO A 64 -1.99 9.08 -11.34
N THR A 65 -1.02 9.94 -10.99
CA THR A 65 -1.09 10.80 -9.80
C THR A 65 -2.40 11.57 -9.65
N PRO A 66 -2.99 12.18 -10.70
CA PRO A 66 -4.29 12.84 -10.57
C PRO A 66 -5.42 11.93 -10.04
N ARG A 67 -5.32 10.61 -10.21
CA ARG A 67 -6.30 9.65 -9.69
C ARG A 67 -6.08 9.33 -8.22
N PHE A 68 -4.82 9.24 -7.79
CA PHE A 68 -4.50 9.23 -6.36
C PHE A 68 -5.04 10.49 -5.68
N GLU A 69 -4.89 11.68 -6.28
CA GLU A 69 -5.40 12.92 -5.71
C GLU A 69 -6.94 12.93 -5.54
N ILE A 70 -7.68 12.39 -6.52
CA ILE A 70 -9.13 12.23 -6.41
C ILE A 70 -9.48 11.23 -5.30
N LEU A 71 -8.76 10.10 -5.23
CA LEU A 71 -8.95 9.12 -4.16
C LEU A 71 -8.70 9.72 -2.77
N ILE A 72 -7.65 10.55 -2.62
CA ILE A 72 -7.37 11.28 -1.38
C ILE A 72 -8.54 12.18 -1.01
N ALA A 73 -9.12 12.91 -1.98
CA ALA A 73 -10.27 13.76 -1.72
C ALA A 73 -11.48 12.95 -1.22
N ASN A 74 -11.73 11.75 -1.78
CA ASN A 74 -12.79 10.87 -1.31
C ASN A 74 -12.53 10.36 0.12
N LEU A 75 -11.29 9.98 0.43
CA LEU A 75 -10.88 9.55 1.78
C LEU A 75 -11.02 10.68 2.81
N ASP A 76 -10.60 11.89 2.44
CA ASP A 76 -10.73 13.08 3.29
C ASP A 76 -12.20 13.41 3.58
N SER A 77 -13.09 13.23 2.59
CA SER A 77 -14.54 13.46 2.76
C SER A 77 -15.20 12.55 3.80
N ILE A 78 -14.60 11.40 4.10
CA ILE A 78 -15.04 10.48 5.17
C ILE A 78 -14.19 10.57 6.43
N GLY A 79 -13.33 11.60 6.53
CA GLY A 79 -12.52 11.88 7.70
C GLY A 79 -11.34 10.91 7.90
N LEU A 80 -10.81 10.36 6.81
CA LEU A 80 -9.56 9.60 6.80
C LEU A 80 -8.44 10.46 6.22
N ALA A 81 -7.40 10.69 7.02
CA ALA A 81 -6.21 11.38 6.56
C ALA A 81 -5.36 10.46 5.69
N VAL A 82 -4.61 11.02 4.74
CA VAL A 82 -3.70 10.28 3.89
C VAL A 82 -2.25 10.65 4.19
N VAL A 83 -1.41 9.64 4.34
CA VAL A 83 0.04 9.81 4.38
C VAL A 83 0.68 9.05 3.24
N GLN A 84 1.74 9.63 2.67
CA GLN A 84 2.47 9.00 1.58
C GLN A 84 3.69 8.24 2.13
N VAL A 85 3.79 6.97 1.79
CA VAL A 85 5.04 6.18 1.90
C VAL A 85 5.50 5.78 0.49
N GLY A 86 6.56 4.99 0.40
CA GLY A 86 7.15 4.57 -0.87
C GLY A 86 8.59 5.03 -0.99
N ASP A 87 9.13 4.92 -2.19
CA ASP A 87 10.52 5.25 -2.47
C ASP A 87 10.73 6.76 -2.65
N PRO A 88 11.95 7.30 -2.36
CA PRO A 88 12.22 8.72 -2.47
C PRO A 88 12.01 9.32 -3.87
N SER A 89 12.04 8.49 -4.92
CA SER A 89 11.79 8.87 -6.31
C SER A 89 10.30 8.94 -6.67
N SER A 90 9.41 8.53 -5.77
CA SER A 90 7.97 8.50 -6.02
C SER A 90 7.40 9.89 -6.24
N GLU A 91 6.42 10.00 -7.14
CA GLU A 91 5.76 11.28 -7.42
C GLU A 91 5.03 11.80 -6.17
N LYS A 92 5.19 13.09 -5.87
CA LYS A 92 4.66 13.70 -4.64
C LYS A 92 3.15 13.94 -4.75
N LEU A 93 2.37 13.39 -3.82
CA LEU A 93 0.93 13.65 -3.70
C LEU A 93 0.66 14.97 -2.96
N GLN A 94 0.14 15.98 -3.64
CA GLN A 94 -0.09 17.31 -3.06
C GLN A 94 -1.14 17.31 -1.93
N ARG A 95 -2.15 16.43 -1.98
CA ARG A 95 -3.18 16.34 -0.94
C ARG A 95 -2.81 15.44 0.24
N ALA A 96 -1.70 14.71 0.19
CA ALA A 96 -1.25 13.92 1.32
C ALA A 96 -0.85 14.85 2.48
N GLN A 97 -1.38 14.59 3.68
CA GLN A 97 -1.14 15.43 4.85
C GLN A 97 0.30 15.29 5.37
N GLN A 98 0.98 14.18 5.06
CA GLN A 98 2.37 13.96 5.42
C GLN A 98 3.07 13.04 4.41
N HIS A 99 4.33 13.34 4.12
CA HIS A 99 5.21 12.51 3.28
C HIS A 99 6.29 11.86 4.14
N PHE A 100 6.35 10.55 4.10
CA PHE A 100 7.31 9.72 4.84
C PHE A 100 8.29 9.00 3.90
N VAL A 101 8.31 9.33 2.61
CA VAL A 101 9.17 8.71 1.58
C VAL A 101 10.68 8.85 1.85
N ARG A 102 11.09 9.81 2.68
CA ARG A 102 12.50 10.05 3.07
C ARG A 102 12.92 9.34 4.36
N LEU A 103 12.00 8.68 5.04
CA LEU A 103 12.31 7.94 6.27
C LEU A 103 13.09 6.66 5.97
N ALA A 104 13.83 6.16 6.97
CA ALA A 104 14.48 4.86 6.85
C ALA A 104 13.42 3.76 6.68
N PRO A 105 13.74 2.64 6.01
CA PRO A 105 12.75 1.59 5.78
C PRO A 105 12.03 1.07 7.04
N PRO A 106 12.70 0.88 8.21
CA PRO A 106 12.03 0.49 9.45
C PRO A 106 10.96 1.49 9.91
N GLU A 107 11.24 2.79 9.79
CA GLU A 107 10.28 3.83 10.18
C GLU A 107 9.10 3.89 9.20
N ARG A 108 9.34 3.67 7.89
CA ARG A 108 8.26 3.54 6.89
C ARG A 108 7.38 2.32 7.19
N ALA A 109 7.97 1.19 7.56
CA ALA A 109 7.22 0.01 7.99
C ALA A 109 6.37 0.29 9.24
N ALA A 110 6.89 1.06 10.20
CA ALA A 110 6.12 1.51 11.36
C ALA A 110 4.94 2.41 10.96
N VAL A 111 5.10 3.32 10.00
CA VAL A 111 3.98 4.11 9.46
C VAL A 111 2.89 3.19 8.90
N ILE A 112 3.27 2.18 8.11
CA ILE A 112 2.34 1.21 7.52
C ILE A 112 1.61 0.42 8.61
N GLN A 113 2.34 -0.08 9.62
CA GLN A 113 1.79 -0.85 10.73
C GLN A 113 0.69 -0.09 11.48
N HIS A 114 0.87 1.23 11.66
CA HIS A 114 -0.04 2.05 12.46
C HIS A 114 -1.21 2.66 11.69
N ALA A 115 -1.17 2.66 10.35
CA ALA A 115 -2.28 3.10 9.51
C ALA A 115 -3.48 2.14 9.56
N GLN A 116 -4.65 2.55 9.06
CA GLN A 116 -5.81 1.66 8.91
C GLN A 116 -5.68 0.72 7.71
N LEU A 117 -5.17 1.24 6.59
CA LEU A 117 -5.13 0.58 5.30
C LEU A 117 -3.89 1.05 4.55
N TRP A 118 -3.35 0.16 3.71
CA TRP A 118 -2.32 0.50 2.73
C TRP A 118 -2.91 0.42 1.31
N ILE A 119 -2.57 1.38 0.45
CA ILE A 119 -3.00 1.44 -0.95
C ILE A 119 -1.77 1.68 -1.82
N GLY A 120 -1.58 0.90 -2.89
CA GLY A 120 -0.46 1.12 -3.79
C GLY A 120 -0.32 0.03 -4.84
N HIS A 121 0.85 -0.07 -5.46
CA HIS A 121 1.13 -1.03 -6.52
C HIS A 121 1.72 -2.36 -6.01
N ASP A 122 1.98 -3.31 -6.92
CA ASP A 122 2.69 -4.55 -6.55
C ASP A 122 4.20 -4.28 -6.31
N THR A 123 4.53 -3.76 -5.13
CA THR A 123 5.91 -3.40 -4.71
C THR A 123 6.38 -4.20 -3.50
N LEU A 124 7.64 -4.01 -3.09
CA LEU A 124 8.14 -4.59 -1.84
C LEU A 124 7.38 -4.05 -0.61
N TRP A 125 6.92 -2.80 -0.64
CA TRP A 125 6.14 -2.19 0.45
C TRP A 125 4.80 -2.87 0.68
N ARG A 126 4.21 -3.43 -0.38
CA ARG A 126 3.04 -4.29 -0.30
C ARG A 126 3.29 -5.55 0.57
N THR A 127 4.48 -6.14 0.43
CA THR A 127 4.92 -7.29 1.25
C THR A 127 5.11 -6.88 2.70
N VAL A 128 5.66 -5.69 2.95
CA VAL A 128 5.80 -5.12 4.29
C VAL A 128 4.43 -4.91 4.93
N ALA A 129 3.46 -4.38 4.19
CA ALA A 129 2.08 -4.24 4.66
C ALA A 129 1.47 -5.59 5.05
N ALA A 130 1.77 -6.67 4.31
CA ALA A 130 1.25 -8.01 4.62
C ALA A 130 1.89 -8.56 5.89
N ALA A 131 3.20 -8.32 6.03
CA ALA A 131 3.99 -8.78 7.16
C ALA A 131 3.56 -8.15 8.50
N VAL A 132 2.96 -6.95 8.46
CA VAL A 132 2.38 -6.26 9.62
C VAL A 132 0.86 -6.40 9.71
N ASP A 133 0.27 -7.37 8.99
CA ASP A 133 -1.17 -7.69 8.96
C ASP A 133 -2.06 -6.49 8.63
N LYS A 134 -1.56 -5.57 7.78
CA LYS A 134 -2.33 -4.42 7.30
C LYS A 134 -3.22 -4.85 6.14
N PRO A 135 -4.51 -4.49 6.12
CA PRO A 135 -5.31 -4.62 4.90
C PRO A 135 -4.71 -3.80 3.76
N GLN A 136 -4.92 -4.26 2.54
CA GLN A 136 -4.26 -3.68 1.36
C GLN A 136 -5.22 -3.57 0.19
N VAL A 137 -5.18 -2.43 -0.49
CA VAL A 137 -5.73 -2.28 -1.83
C VAL A 137 -4.56 -2.20 -2.81
N VAL A 138 -4.44 -3.21 -3.66
CA VAL A 138 -3.31 -3.39 -4.58
C VAL A 138 -3.78 -3.09 -5.99
N ILE A 139 -3.21 -2.05 -6.58
CA ILE A 139 -3.45 -1.66 -7.96
C ILE A 139 -2.44 -2.39 -8.83
N ALA A 140 -2.88 -3.42 -9.55
CA ALA A 140 -1.99 -4.35 -10.26
C ALA A 140 -2.30 -4.42 -11.76
N LEU A 141 -1.25 -4.61 -12.58
CA LEU A 141 -1.39 -4.87 -14.01
C LEU A 141 -1.47 -6.37 -14.26
N ASN A 142 -2.67 -6.89 -14.57
CA ASN A 142 -2.93 -8.19 -15.21
C ASN A 142 -2.05 -9.38 -14.75
N LYS A 143 -1.59 -9.38 -13.50
CA LYS A 143 -0.62 -10.35 -12.99
C LYS A 143 -1.22 -11.17 -11.87
N ILE A 144 -0.87 -12.45 -11.88
CA ILE A 144 -1.01 -13.36 -10.75
C ILE A 144 -0.08 -12.83 -9.65
N VAL A 145 -0.59 -11.90 -8.84
CA VAL A 145 0.10 -11.42 -7.66
C VAL A 145 -0.20 -12.38 -6.50
N PRO A 146 0.77 -12.75 -5.64
CA PRO A 146 0.49 -13.58 -4.48
C PRO A 146 -0.53 -12.87 -3.58
N VAL A 147 -1.73 -13.43 -3.40
CA VAL A 147 -2.78 -12.79 -2.59
C VAL A 147 -2.63 -13.23 -1.14
N TRP A 148 -2.38 -12.28 -0.25
CA TRP A 148 -2.35 -12.54 1.19
C TRP A 148 -3.71 -12.28 1.81
N LYS A 149 -3.88 -12.67 3.08
CA LYS A 149 -5.06 -12.31 3.86
C LYS A 149 -5.28 -10.78 3.81
N ASN A 150 -6.54 -10.36 3.71
CA ASN A 150 -6.95 -8.95 3.67
C ASN A 150 -6.35 -8.13 2.48
N THR A 151 -6.02 -8.80 1.38
CA THR A 151 -5.59 -8.15 0.13
C THR A 151 -6.75 -8.03 -0.86
N PHE A 152 -7.01 -6.81 -1.32
CA PHE A 152 -7.99 -6.49 -2.35
C PHE A 152 -7.23 -6.06 -3.61
N VAL A 153 -7.28 -6.88 -4.66
CA VAL A 153 -6.60 -6.56 -5.92
C VAL A 153 -7.57 -5.86 -6.84
N VAL A 154 -7.14 -4.72 -7.39
CA VAL A 154 -7.84 -3.98 -8.44
C VAL A 154 -6.95 -4.00 -9.66
N ASP A 155 -7.40 -4.70 -10.70
CA ASP A 155 -6.66 -4.84 -11.95
C ASP A 155 -7.44 -4.26 -13.13
N SER A 156 -6.79 -4.26 -14.29
CA SER A 156 -7.35 -3.80 -15.56
C SER A 156 -8.13 -4.89 -16.30
N ALA A 157 -8.51 -6.00 -15.66
CA ALA A 157 -9.10 -7.15 -16.34
C ALA A 157 -10.29 -6.73 -17.21
N GLY A 158 -10.22 -7.04 -18.51
CA GLY A 158 -11.21 -6.66 -19.52
C GLY A 158 -10.79 -5.54 -20.49
N HIS A 159 -9.65 -4.89 -20.27
CA HIS A 159 -9.07 -3.95 -21.25
C HIS A 159 -8.02 -4.64 -22.10
N ALA A 160 -7.90 -4.22 -23.37
CA ALA A 160 -6.98 -4.84 -24.33
C ALA A 160 -5.56 -4.97 -23.74
N PRO A 161 -4.92 -6.15 -23.83
CA PRO A 161 -3.62 -6.45 -23.22
C PRO A 161 -2.46 -5.58 -23.76
N GLU A 162 -2.72 -4.76 -24.77
CA GLU A 162 -1.74 -3.87 -25.40
C GLU A 162 -1.51 -2.55 -24.62
N SER A 163 -2.37 -2.21 -23.66
CA SER A 163 -2.09 -1.10 -22.75
C SER A 163 -1.30 -1.61 -21.56
N ALA A 164 0.03 -1.45 -21.60
CA ALA A 164 0.92 -1.69 -20.46
C ALA A 164 0.70 -0.70 -19.29
N ALA A 165 -0.40 0.07 -19.29
CA ALA A 165 -0.68 1.14 -18.36
C ALA A 165 -1.83 0.79 -17.43
N LEU A 166 -1.73 1.19 -16.15
CA LEU A 166 -2.87 1.21 -15.22
C LEU A 166 -3.91 2.30 -15.56
N GLY A 167 -3.74 2.97 -16.71
CA GLY A 167 -4.68 3.94 -17.27
C GLY A 167 -6.13 3.47 -17.35
N PRO A 168 -6.47 2.19 -17.51
CA PRO A 168 -7.86 1.74 -17.47
C PRO A 168 -8.44 1.55 -16.06
N VAL A 169 -7.61 1.41 -15.02
CA VAL A 169 -8.11 1.23 -13.65
C VAL A 169 -8.75 2.55 -13.17
N SER A 170 -10.06 2.52 -12.92
CA SER A 170 -10.81 3.71 -12.52
C SER A 170 -10.64 4.05 -11.04
N VAL A 171 -10.80 5.32 -10.69
CA VAL A 171 -10.85 5.75 -9.27
C VAL A 171 -12.00 5.07 -8.54
N THR A 172 -13.15 4.88 -9.20
CA THR A 172 -14.33 4.22 -8.64
C THR A 172 -14.05 2.76 -8.26
N SER A 173 -13.31 2.03 -9.09
CA SER A 173 -12.92 0.64 -8.81
C SER A 173 -12.02 0.56 -7.58
N VAL A 174 -11.04 1.46 -7.48
CA VAL A 174 -10.14 1.54 -6.30
C VAL A 174 -10.92 1.97 -5.05
N ALA A 175 -11.77 2.99 -5.14
CA ALA A 175 -12.61 3.45 -4.02
C ALA A 175 -13.57 2.34 -3.53
N THR A 176 -14.11 1.53 -4.43
CA THR A 176 -14.93 0.36 -4.09
C THR A 176 -14.13 -0.65 -3.28
N ALA A 177 -12.91 -0.98 -3.70
CA ALA A 177 -12.03 -1.89 -2.97
C ALA A 177 -11.63 -1.32 -1.60
N VAL A 178 -11.34 -0.02 -1.51
CA VAL A 178 -11.06 0.67 -0.24
C VAL A 178 -12.26 0.54 0.70
N ARG A 179 -13.47 0.81 0.22
CA ARG A 179 -14.69 0.70 1.03
C ARG A 179 -14.88 -0.72 1.56
N ASP A 180 -14.66 -1.72 0.72
CA ASP A 180 -14.84 -3.12 1.11
C ASP A 180 -13.76 -3.55 2.12
N ALA A 181 -12.53 -3.02 2.01
CA ALA A 181 -11.47 -3.18 3.00
C ALA A 181 -11.82 -2.51 4.35
N LEU A 182 -12.33 -1.28 4.33
CA LEU A 182 -12.75 -0.57 5.54
C LEU A 182 -13.94 -1.24 6.23
N LYS A 183 -14.89 -1.80 5.46
CA LYS A 183 -16.01 -2.57 6.01
C LYS A 183 -15.55 -3.82 6.75
N GLN A 184 -14.54 -4.53 6.24
CA GLN A 184 -13.95 -5.68 6.96
C GLN A 184 -13.31 -5.28 8.29
N LEU A 185 -12.86 -4.02 8.42
CA LEU A 185 -12.34 -3.45 9.66
C LEU A 185 -13.42 -2.92 10.61
N GLY A 186 -14.71 -3.01 10.24
CA GLY A 186 -15.81 -2.42 11.02
C GLY A 186 -15.85 -0.90 10.98
N VAL A 187 -15.13 -0.26 10.04
CA VAL A 187 -15.18 1.19 9.83
C VAL A 187 -16.36 1.49 8.89
N PRO A 188 -17.39 2.23 9.33
CA PRO A 188 -18.49 2.61 8.46
C PRO A 188 -17.99 3.59 7.39
N ALA A 189 -17.94 3.15 6.14
CA ALA A 189 -17.49 3.98 5.01
C ALA A 189 -18.57 4.07 3.92
N GLN A 190 -19.06 5.29 3.68
CA GLN A 190 -19.74 5.68 2.44
C GLN A 190 -18.69 6.40 1.58
N LEU A 191 -18.02 5.65 0.69
CA LEU A 191 -17.06 6.16 -0.29
C LEU A 191 -17.69 6.25 -1.67
#